data_AF-A0A7S0QUN2-F1
#
_entry.id   AF-A0A7S0QUN2-F1
#
_cell.length_a   1.000
_cell.length_b   1.000
_cell.length_c   1.000
_cell.angle_alpha   90.00
_cell.angle_beta   90.00
_cell.angle_gamma   90.00
#
_symmetry.space_group_name_H-M   'P 1'
#
loop_
_entity.id
_entity.type
_entity.pdbx_description
1 polymer ?
#
loop_
_entity_poly.entity_id
_entity_poly.type
_entity_poly.pdbx_seq_one_letter_code
_entity_poly.pdbx_strand_id
1 'polypeptide(L)'
;MNGADLRGRINHEQYGTFDKNEAAAKDTAQNSQKTALFAAWTSPPREQWSLSWNFASIKGLEWFHLYLWMAKDLSWTQDWYIGGMFFGTAAVVMSGYLVFQTFLLKNYVEAWHYIGQFFWLMSNYWWMWGEIHDWEYPEEPETKHDHTHQARVIMGCAFCWVLAYYAVIKPFKLLPANSDEATTAYELTEIEPHSFVAPIIPTWRQYENLHILFWLGKD
;
A
#
# COMPACT_ATOMS: atom_id res chain seq x y z
N MET A 1 23.21 32.84 78.04
CA MET A 1 22.72 33.47 76.80
C MET A 1 23.86 33.42 75.78
N ASN A 2 23.64 32.74 74.65
CA ASN A 2 24.31 32.95 73.34
C ASN A 2 24.06 31.70 72.48
N GLY A 3 22.91 31.67 71.80
CA GLY A 3 22.63 30.75 70.70
C GLY A 3 23.08 31.41 69.40
N ALA A 4 24.16 30.91 68.81
CA ALA A 4 24.68 31.38 67.54
C ALA A 4 23.85 30.77 66.39
N ASP A 5 23.28 31.65 65.58
CA ASP A 5 22.48 31.37 64.39
C ASP A 5 23.40 31.06 63.20
N LEU A 6 23.48 29.78 62.81
CA LEU A 6 24.18 29.29 61.62
C LEU A 6 23.18 29.15 60.46
N ARG A 7 22.75 30.27 59.89
CA ARG A 7 22.03 30.28 58.60
C ARG A 7 23.04 30.33 57.45
N GLY A 8 23.27 29.17 56.86
CA GLY A 8 24.04 29.02 55.63
C GLY A 8 23.39 29.76 54.46
N ARG A 9 24.17 30.64 53.82
CA ARG A 9 23.88 31.17 52.49
C ARG A 9 24.10 30.06 51.47
N ILE A 10 23.02 29.51 50.93
CA ILE A 10 23.07 28.64 49.76
C ILE A 10 23.09 29.55 48.52
N ASN A 11 24.16 29.46 47.75
CA ASN A 11 24.38 30.27 46.55
C ASN A 11 23.38 29.88 45.44
N HIS A 12 22.46 30.79 45.12
CA HIS A 12 21.41 30.62 44.10
C HIS A 12 21.91 30.68 42.65
N GLU A 13 23.19 30.93 42.40
CA GLU A 13 23.71 31.13 41.03
C GLU A 13 23.91 29.83 40.23
N GLN A 14 23.89 28.67 40.87
CA GLN A 14 24.20 27.40 40.20
C GLN A 14 23.00 26.71 39.52
N TYR A 15 21.77 27.17 39.78
CA TYR A 15 20.56 26.57 39.19
C TYR A 15 20.19 27.13 37.80
N GLY A 16 20.66 28.33 37.44
CA GLY A 16 20.28 28.98 36.17
C GLY A 16 21.07 28.53 34.94
N THR A 17 22.22 27.87 35.12
CA THR A 17 23.08 27.41 34.02
C THR A 17 22.71 26.01 33.51
N PHE A 18 22.06 25.18 34.35
CA PHE A 18 21.67 23.82 33.97
C PHE A 18 20.51 23.82 32.95
N ASP A 19 19.49 24.64 33.18
CA ASP A 19 18.31 24.75 32.28
C ASP A 19 18.68 25.24 30.87
N LYS A 20 19.65 26.15 30.75
CA LYS A 20 20.08 26.67 29.44
C LYS A 20 20.83 25.63 28.61
N ASN A 21 21.61 24.78 29.26
CA ASN A 21 22.35 23.72 28.58
C ASN A 21 21.42 22.59 28.13
N GLU A 22 20.38 22.28 28.91
CA GLU A 22 19.38 21.28 28.54
C GLU A 22 18.50 21.74 27.37
N ALA A 23 18.06 23.00 27.36
CA ALA A 23 17.31 23.57 26.24
C ALA A 23 18.14 23.58 24.93
N ALA A 24 19.41 23.99 24.99
CA ALA A 24 20.30 23.99 23.84
C ALA A 24 20.58 22.57 23.29
N ALA A 25 20.68 21.57 24.17
CA ALA A 25 20.84 20.17 23.78
C ALA A 25 19.59 19.62 23.06
N LYS A 26 18.39 19.97 23.53
CA LYS A 26 17.12 19.57 22.90
C LYS A 26 16.93 20.20 21.52
N ASP A 27 17.26 21.48 21.38
CA ASP A 27 17.18 22.17 20.08
C ASP A 27 18.19 21.61 19.06
N THR A 28 19.39 21.26 19.52
CA THR A 28 20.42 20.64 18.66
C THR A 28 19.98 19.24 18.21
N ALA A 29 19.39 18.44 19.10
CA ALA A 29 18.85 17.13 18.75
C ALA A 29 17.67 17.22 17.77
N GLN A 30 16.74 18.16 17.98
CA GLN A 30 15.63 18.39 17.04
C GLN A 30 16.11 18.89 15.67
N ASN A 31 17.08 19.79 15.62
CA ASN A 31 17.63 20.26 14.35
C ASN A 31 18.43 19.16 13.65
N SER A 32 19.17 18.32 14.37
CA SER A 32 19.84 17.15 13.80
C SER A 32 18.84 16.17 13.20
N GLN A 33 17.72 15.88 13.90
CA GLN A 33 16.64 15.05 13.37
C GLN A 33 15.98 15.67 12.14
N LYS A 34 15.66 16.97 12.14
CA LYS A 34 15.08 17.66 10.99
C LYS A 34 16.02 17.65 9.79
N THR A 35 17.31 17.86 10.01
CA THR A 35 18.32 17.85 8.95
C THR A 35 18.53 16.45 8.39
N ALA A 36 18.50 15.41 9.24
CA ALA A 36 18.55 14.01 8.83
C ALA A 36 17.29 13.59 8.05
N LEU A 37 16.10 13.99 8.50
CA LEU A 37 14.84 13.79 7.78
C LEU A 37 14.82 14.49 6.44
N PHE A 38 15.29 15.74 6.39
CA PHE A 38 15.38 16.50 5.14
C PHE A 38 16.42 15.89 4.20
N ALA A 39 17.58 15.48 4.71
CA ALA A 39 18.61 14.80 3.94
C ALA A 39 18.14 13.42 3.42
N ALA A 40 17.36 12.68 4.21
CA ALA A 40 16.71 11.44 3.78
C ALA A 40 15.64 11.68 2.70
N TRP A 41 14.95 12.82 2.73
CA TRP A 41 13.99 13.23 1.71
C TRP A 41 14.66 13.70 0.40
N THR A 42 15.78 14.43 0.50
CA THR A 42 16.47 14.98 -0.68
C THR A 42 17.50 14.02 -1.27
N SER A 43 17.89 12.99 -0.54
CA SER A 43 18.75 11.93 -1.04
C SER A 43 17.85 10.78 -1.46
N PRO A 44 17.53 10.60 -2.75
CA PRO A 44 16.89 9.36 -3.19
C PRO A 44 17.74 8.20 -2.66
N PRO A 45 17.12 7.12 -2.14
CA PRO A 45 17.87 5.98 -1.62
C PRO A 45 18.91 5.60 -2.66
N ARG A 46 20.20 5.66 -2.26
CA ARG A 46 21.34 5.41 -3.18
C ARG A 46 21.36 3.98 -3.72
N GLU A 47 20.46 3.13 -3.25
CA GLU A 47 20.18 1.81 -3.79
C GLU A 47 19.25 1.93 -5.02
N GLN A 48 19.88 2.41 -6.08
CA GLN A 48 19.79 1.95 -7.46
C GLN A 48 18.41 1.44 -7.91
N TRP A 49 17.84 2.15 -8.89
CA TRP A 49 16.91 1.65 -9.90
C TRP A 49 17.52 0.47 -10.71
N SER A 50 18.02 -0.54 -10.02
CA SER A 50 18.50 -1.76 -10.64
C SER A 50 17.26 -2.57 -10.98
N LEU A 51 17.19 -3.03 -12.23
CA LEU A 51 16.14 -3.97 -12.67
C LEU A 51 16.10 -5.18 -11.72
N SER A 52 17.24 -5.60 -11.19
CA SER A 52 17.32 -6.66 -10.17
C SER A 52 16.51 -6.36 -8.91
N TRP A 53 16.53 -5.13 -8.37
CA TRP A 53 15.80 -4.80 -7.14
C TRP A 53 14.29 -4.68 -7.39
N ASN A 54 13.91 -4.10 -8.52
CA ASN A 54 12.49 -3.93 -8.88
C ASN A 54 11.81 -5.25 -9.20
N PHE A 55 12.50 -6.24 -9.78
CA PHE A 55 11.88 -7.53 -10.09
C PHE A 55 12.11 -8.60 -9.01
N ALA A 56 13.05 -8.41 -8.09
CA ALA A 56 13.26 -9.34 -6.98
C ALA A 56 12.40 -9.04 -5.74
N SER A 57 11.92 -7.80 -5.58
CA SER A 57 11.09 -7.40 -4.44
C SER A 57 9.59 -7.51 -4.75
N ILE A 58 8.79 -7.84 -3.74
CA ILE A 58 7.33 -7.86 -3.89
C ILE A 58 6.79 -6.48 -4.28
N LYS A 59 7.32 -5.40 -3.70
CA LYS A 59 6.91 -4.04 -4.04
C LYS A 59 7.17 -3.68 -5.50
N GLY A 60 8.33 -4.03 -6.04
CA GLY A 60 8.58 -3.76 -7.45
C GLY A 60 7.72 -4.63 -8.39
N LEU A 61 7.35 -5.84 -7.97
CA LEU A 61 6.35 -6.66 -8.65
C LEU A 61 4.94 -6.05 -8.60
N GLU A 62 4.54 -5.46 -7.48
CA GLU A 62 3.28 -4.70 -7.32
C GLU A 62 3.25 -3.48 -8.27
N TRP A 63 4.35 -2.73 -8.34
CA TRP A 63 4.47 -1.60 -9.25
C TRP A 63 4.44 -2.04 -10.70
N PHE A 64 5.14 -3.11 -11.05
CA PHE A 64 5.11 -3.67 -12.38
C PHE A 64 3.70 -4.08 -12.79
N HIS A 65 2.96 -4.75 -11.89
CA HIS A 65 1.55 -5.06 -12.10
C HIS A 65 0.71 -3.79 -12.34
N LEU A 66 0.92 -2.72 -11.55
CA LEU A 66 0.23 -1.44 -11.75
C LEU A 66 0.55 -0.82 -13.13
N TYR A 67 1.81 -0.89 -13.58
CA TYR A 67 2.19 -0.42 -14.92
C TYR A 67 1.51 -1.22 -16.04
N LEU A 68 1.42 -2.55 -15.90
CA LEU A 68 0.68 -3.38 -16.86
C LEU A 68 -0.80 -2.98 -16.93
N TRP A 69 -1.41 -2.71 -15.78
CA TRP A 69 -2.79 -2.23 -15.72
C TRP A 69 -2.98 -0.87 -16.41
N MET A 70 -2.12 0.11 -16.11
CA MET A 70 -2.16 1.42 -16.78
C MET A 70 -1.92 1.32 -18.28
N ALA A 71 -1.01 0.45 -18.72
CA ALA A 71 -0.76 0.20 -20.13
C ALA A 71 -1.98 -0.42 -20.82
N LYS A 72 -2.67 -1.36 -20.17
CA LYS A 72 -3.94 -1.92 -20.65
C LYS A 72 -4.99 -0.83 -20.84
N ASP A 73 -5.27 -0.02 -19.82
CA ASP A 73 -6.31 1.02 -19.92
C ASP A 73 -5.94 2.11 -20.96
N LEU A 74 -4.66 2.47 -21.07
CA LEU A 74 -4.19 3.38 -22.11
C LEU A 74 -4.36 2.78 -23.51
N SER A 75 -3.99 1.53 -23.72
CA SER A 75 -4.18 0.85 -25.01
C SER A 75 -5.67 0.78 -25.38
N TRP A 76 -6.52 0.42 -24.42
CA TRP A 76 -7.97 0.31 -24.65
C TRP A 76 -8.62 1.66 -24.97
N THR A 77 -8.26 2.74 -24.27
CA THR A 77 -8.77 4.10 -24.54
C THR A 77 -8.22 4.75 -25.82
N GLN A 78 -7.23 4.15 -26.46
CA GLN A 78 -6.67 4.58 -27.75
C GLN A 78 -7.10 3.65 -28.90
N ASP A 79 -8.12 2.79 -28.68
CA ASP A 79 -8.59 1.78 -29.63
C ASP A 79 -7.50 0.79 -30.09
N TRP A 80 -6.41 0.66 -29.32
CA TRP A 80 -5.35 -0.32 -29.58
C TRP A 80 -5.68 -1.65 -28.89
N TYR A 81 -6.68 -2.36 -29.42
CA TYR A 81 -7.26 -3.54 -28.80
C TYR A 81 -6.28 -4.69 -28.57
N ILE A 82 -5.39 -4.98 -29.54
CA ILE A 82 -4.34 -6.00 -29.37
C ILE A 82 -3.46 -5.68 -28.16
N GLY A 83 -3.10 -4.40 -27.99
CA GLY A 83 -2.34 -3.93 -26.82
C GLY A 83 -3.14 -4.10 -25.52
N GLY A 84 -4.42 -3.70 -25.52
CA GLY A 84 -5.32 -3.85 -24.37
C GLY A 84 -5.45 -5.30 -23.93
N MET A 85 -5.57 -6.22 -24.88
CA MET A 85 -5.67 -7.66 -24.64
C MET A 85 -4.37 -8.26 -24.10
N PHE A 86 -3.23 -7.89 -24.70
CA PHE A 86 -1.91 -8.34 -24.26
C PHE A 86 -1.58 -7.85 -22.84
N PHE A 87 -1.69 -6.54 -22.58
CA PHE A 87 -1.42 -5.98 -21.27
C PHE A 87 -2.44 -6.40 -20.23
N GLY A 88 -3.72 -6.56 -20.61
CA GLY A 88 -4.78 -7.05 -19.73
C GLY A 88 -4.52 -8.49 -19.28
N THR A 89 -4.18 -9.37 -20.22
CA THR A 89 -3.80 -10.75 -19.89
C THR A 89 -2.57 -10.79 -18.98
N ALA A 90 -1.54 -10.01 -19.30
CA ALA A 90 -0.32 -9.93 -18.49
C ALA A 90 -0.61 -9.43 -17.07
N ALA A 91 -1.48 -8.42 -16.91
CA ALA A 91 -1.89 -7.90 -15.61
C ALA A 91 -2.64 -8.96 -14.79
N VAL A 92 -3.57 -9.70 -15.39
CA VAL A 92 -4.31 -10.79 -14.73
C VAL A 92 -3.38 -11.92 -14.28
N VAL A 93 -2.46 -12.37 -15.14
CA VAL A 93 -1.47 -13.40 -14.78
C VAL A 93 -0.58 -12.91 -13.64
N MET A 94 -0.11 -11.67 -13.72
CA MET A 94 0.74 -11.07 -12.69
C MET A 94 0.01 -10.91 -11.35
N SER A 95 -1.27 -10.55 -11.36
CA SER A 95 -2.10 -10.51 -10.17
C SER A 95 -2.26 -11.89 -9.53
N GLY A 96 -2.49 -12.93 -10.33
CA GLY A 96 -2.52 -14.31 -9.84
C GLY A 96 -1.18 -14.75 -9.25
N TYR A 97 -0.06 -14.32 -9.83
CA TYR A 97 1.27 -14.56 -9.29
C TYR A 97 1.50 -13.86 -7.94
N LEU A 98 1.03 -12.63 -7.76
CA LEU A 98 1.10 -11.91 -6.47
C LEU A 98 0.29 -12.63 -5.39
N VAL A 99 -0.92 -13.13 -5.72
CA VAL A 99 -1.70 -13.99 -4.81
C VAL A 99 -0.90 -15.23 -4.41
N PHE A 100 -0.30 -15.93 -5.39
CA PHE A 100 0.52 -17.11 -5.09
C PHE A 100 1.70 -16.79 -4.15
N GLN A 101 2.39 -15.67 -4.39
CA GLN A 101 3.51 -15.23 -3.55
C GLN A 101 3.09 -14.93 -2.11
N THR A 102 1.93 -14.28 -1.90
CA THR A 102 1.43 -14.04 -0.54
C THR A 102 1.17 -15.33 0.25
N PHE A 103 0.68 -16.38 -0.42
CA PHE A 103 0.50 -17.69 0.20
C PHE A 103 1.83 -18.37 0.54
N LEU A 104 2.83 -18.27 -0.34
CA LEU A 104 4.17 -18.81 -0.06
C LEU A 104 4.82 -18.14 1.15
N LEU A 105 4.68 -16.82 1.28
CA LEU A 105 5.20 -16.04 2.41
C LEU A 105 4.33 -16.17 3.67
N LYS A 106 3.20 -16.88 3.59
CA LYS A 106 2.20 -17.02 4.68
C LYS A 106 1.66 -15.67 5.18
N ASN A 107 1.57 -14.68 4.29
CA ASN A 107 0.95 -13.39 4.58
C ASN A 107 -0.54 -13.45 4.20
N TYR A 108 -1.34 -14.06 5.06
CA TYR A 108 -2.75 -14.32 4.76
C TYR A 108 -3.61 -13.06 4.71
N VAL A 109 -3.20 -11.99 5.42
CA VAL A 109 -3.87 -10.69 5.33
C VAL A 109 -3.72 -10.15 3.92
N GLU A 110 -2.51 -10.17 3.37
CA GLU A 110 -2.25 -9.71 2.00
C GLU A 110 -2.88 -10.62 0.96
N ALA A 111 -2.80 -11.93 1.16
CA ALA A 111 -3.47 -12.90 0.28
C ALA A 111 -4.97 -12.61 0.15
N TRP A 112 -5.63 -12.26 1.25
CA TRP A 112 -7.06 -11.96 1.22
C TRP A 112 -7.39 -10.76 0.34
N HIS A 113 -6.62 -9.67 0.46
CA HIS A 113 -6.84 -8.46 -0.33
C HIS A 113 -6.47 -8.68 -1.80
N TYR A 114 -5.39 -9.40 -2.07
CA TYR A 114 -4.99 -9.74 -3.45
C TYR A 114 -5.94 -10.67 -4.15
N ILE A 115 -6.62 -11.58 -3.46
CA ILE A 115 -7.71 -12.36 -4.06
C ILE A 115 -8.85 -11.43 -4.50
N GLY A 116 -9.22 -10.47 -3.65
CA GLY A 116 -10.22 -9.45 -4.00
C GLY A 116 -9.80 -8.61 -5.21
N GLN A 117 -8.55 -8.12 -5.21
CA GLN A 117 -7.97 -7.37 -6.32
C GLN A 117 -7.89 -8.21 -7.60
N PHE A 118 -7.55 -9.50 -7.52
CA PHE A 118 -7.51 -10.40 -8.66
C PHE A 118 -8.89 -10.55 -9.31
N PHE A 119 -9.94 -10.75 -8.51
CA PHE A 119 -11.31 -10.83 -9.04
C PHE A 119 -11.78 -9.50 -9.62
N TRP A 120 -11.44 -8.37 -9.01
CA TRP A 120 -11.69 -7.03 -9.57
C TRP A 120 -11.03 -6.86 -10.95
N LEU A 121 -9.76 -7.24 -11.06
CA LEU A 121 -8.99 -7.14 -12.30
C LEU A 121 -9.56 -8.07 -13.39
N MET A 122 -9.88 -9.31 -13.02
CA MET A 122 -10.49 -10.30 -13.89
C MET A 122 -11.85 -9.83 -14.40
N SER A 123 -12.68 -9.23 -13.53
CA SER A 123 -13.97 -8.67 -13.90
C SER A 123 -13.83 -7.57 -14.96
N ASN A 124 -12.93 -6.62 -14.73
CA ASN A 124 -12.65 -5.53 -15.67
C ASN A 124 -12.10 -6.05 -17.01
N TYR A 125 -11.20 -7.04 -16.97
CA TYR A 125 -10.65 -7.65 -18.17
C TYR A 125 -11.74 -8.39 -18.96
N TRP A 126 -12.62 -9.12 -18.26
CA TRP A 126 -13.73 -9.84 -18.87
C TRP A 126 -14.75 -8.91 -19.52
N TRP A 127 -15.05 -7.77 -18.88
CA TRP A 127 -15.91 -6.75 -19.47
C TRP A 127 -15.30 -6.17 -20.75
N MET A 128 -14.03 -5.76 -20.71
CA MET A 128 -13.30 -5.22 -21.86
C MET A 128 -13.26 -6.23 -23.02
N TRP A 129 -13.06 -7.53 -22.72
CA TRP A 129 -13.08 -8.59 -23.72
C TRP A 129 -14.37 -8.59 -24.54
N GLY A 130 -15.52 -8.48 -23.88
CA GLY A 130 -16.82 -8.45 -24.55
C GLY A 130 -16.98 -7.24 -25.50
N GLU A 131 -16.46 -6.07 -25.10
CA GLU A 131 -16.50 -4.88 -25.97
C GLU A 131 -15.59 -5.01 -27.18
N ILE A 132 -14.40 -5.58 -27.00
CA ILE A 132 -13.44 -5.82 -28.09
C ILE A 132 -14.01 -6.86 -29.07
N HIS A 133 -14.63 -7.91 -28.55
CA HIS A 133 -15.27 -8.94 -29.36
C HIS A 133 -16.32 -8.34 -30.30
N ASP A 134 -17.24 -7.54 -29.76
CA ASP A 134 -18.34 -6.97 -30.55
C ASP A 134 -17.84 -5.93 -31.56
N TRP A 135 -16.70 -5.29 -31.29
CA TRP A 135 -16.05 -4.39 -32.24
C TRP A 135 -15.35 -5.13 -33.38
N GLU A 136 -14.62 -6.20 -33.08
CA GLU A 136 -13.86 -6.99 -34.07
C GLU A 136 -14.77 -7.87 -34.93
N TYR A 137 -15.87 -8.39 -34.34
CA TYR A 137 -16.79 -9.34 -34.96
C TYR A 137 -18.24 -8.81 -34.98
N PRO A 138 -18.52 -7.72 -35.71
CA PRO A 138 -19.83 -7.05 -35.68
C PRO A 138 -20.98 -7.88 -36.31
N GLU A 139 -20.65 -8.93 -37.07
CA GLU A 139 -21.62 -9.85 -37.66
C GLU A 139 -22.08 -10.94 -36.67
N GLU A 140 -21.35 -11.12 -35.57
CA GLU A 140 -21.69 -12.09 -34.53
C GLU A 140 -22.67 -11.49 -33.51
N PRO A 141 -23.42 -12.33 -32.75
CA PRO A 141 -24.30 -11.83 -31.71
C PRO A 141 -23.55 -11.00 -30.67
N GLU A 142 -24.11 -9.85 -30.29
CA GLU A 142 -23.54 -8.95 -29.27
C GLU A 142 -23.31 -9.71 -27.95
N THR A 143 -22.06 -9.75 -27.50
CA THR A 143 -21.64 -10.45 -26.28
C THR A 143 -21.42 -9.51 -25.11
N LYS A 144 -21.28 -8.21 -25.35
CA LYS A 144 -21.03 -7.17 -24.34
C LYS A 144 -22.04 -7.20 -23.21
N HIS A 145 -23.33 -7.39 -23.51
CA HIS A 145 -24.37 -7.44 -22.49
C HIS A 145 -24.11 -8.56 -21.47
N ASP A 146 -23.80 -9.76 -21.96
CA ASP A 146 -23.56 -10.93 -21.12
C ASP A 146 -22.26 -10.80 -20.33
N HIS A 147 -21.18 -10.34 -20.97
CA HIS A 147 -19.90 -10.08 -20.31
C HIS A 147 -20.03 -9.01 -19.23
N THR A 148 -20.78 -7.93 -19.50
CA THR A 148 -21.06 -6.87 -18.52
C THR A 148 -21.82 -7.43 -17.32
N HIS A 149 -22.83 -8.26 -17.54
CA HIS A 149 -23.57 -8.90 -16.44
C HIS A 149 -22.66 -9.81 -15.61
N GLN A 150 -21.86 -10.66 -16.25
CA GLN A 150 -20.93 -11.56 -15.58
C GLN A 150 -19.86 -10.78 -14.80
N ALA A 151 -19.28 -9.74 -15.40
CA ALA A 151 -18.31 -8.86 -14.75
C ALA A 151 -18.89 -8.22 -13.47
N ARG A 152 -20.12 -7.71 -13.51
CA ARG A 152 -20.81 -7.16 -12.32
C ARG A 152 -20.95 -8.19 -11.21
N VAL A 153 -21.28 -9.45 -11.54
CA VAL A 153 -21.38 -10.53 -10.55
C VAL A 153 -20.01 -10.82 -9.92
N ILE A 154 -18.96 -10.94 -10.73
CA ILE A 154 -17.58 -11.14 -10.25
C ILE A 154 -17.16 -9.96 -9.35
N MET A 155 -17.48 -8.73 -9.74
CA MET A 155 -17.19 -7.51 -8.97
C MET A 155 -17.89 -7.51 -7.62
N GLY A 156 -19.19 -7.83 -7.61
CA GLY A 156 -19.97 -7.93 -6.38
C GLY A 156 -19.41 -9.00 -5.43
N CYS A 157 -18.98 -10.14 -5.96
CA CYS A 157 -18.30 -11.18 -5.17
C CYS A 157 -16.97 -10.68 -4.59
N ALA A 158 -16.15 -9.98 -5.39
CA ALA A 158 -14.89 -9.40 -4.94
C ALA A 158 -15.09 -8.33 -3.85
N PHE A 159 -16.10 -7.47 -4.01
CA PHE A 159 -16.49 -6.49 -3.00
C PHE A 159 -16.92 -7.17 -1.70
N CYS A 160 -17.83 -8.16 -1.78
CA CYS A 160 -18.26 -8.92 -0.60
C CYS A 160 -17.08 -9.62 0.09
N TRP A 161 -16.13 -10.16 -0.68
CA TRP A 161 -14.93 -10.80 -0.17
C TRP A 161 -14.05 -9.84 0.64
N VAL A 162 -13.72 -8.67 0.09
CA VAL A 162 -12.92 -7.66 0.80
C VAL A 162 -13.71 -7.07 1.98
N LEU A 163 -15.02 -6.84 1.83
CA LEU A 163 -15.87 -6.36 2.92
C LEU A 163 -15.91 -7.35 4.10
N ALA A 164 -15.97 -8.66 3.83
CA ALA A 164 -15.94 -9.69 4.87
C ALA A 164 -14.64 -9.63 5.70
N TYR A 165 -13.52 -9.21 5.09
CA TYR A 165 -12.29 -8.99 5.85
C TYR A 165 -12.48 -7.93 6.93
N TYR A 166 -13.00 -6.76 6.56
CA TYR A 166 -13.16 -5.63 7.48
C TYR A 166 -14.32 -5.81 8.46
N ALA A 167 -15.41 -6.44 8.04
CA ALA A 167 -16.61 -6.62 8.85
C ALA A 167 -16.51 -7.78 9.84
N VAL A 168 -15.78 -8.85 9.49
CA VAL A 168 -15.76 -10.09 10.27
C VAL A 168 -14.32 -10.49 10.64
N ILE A 169 -13.46 -10.72 9.65
CA ILE A 169 -12.16 -11.36 9.90
C ILE A 169 -11.25 -10.50 10.78
N LYS A 170 -11.16 -9.20 10.52
CA LYS A 170 -10.31 -8.25 11.25
C LYS A 170 -10.79 -8.05 12.70
N PRO A 171 -12.08 -7.76 12.98
CA PRO A 171 -12.59 -7.66 14.35
C PRO A 171 -12.40 -8.93 15.18
N PHE A 172 -12.64 -10.10 14.59
CA PHE A 172 -12.54 -11.39 15.29
C PHE A 172 -11.14 -12.02 15.23
N LYS A 173 -10.16 -11.36 14.59
CA LYS A 173 -8.77 -11.84 14.43
C LYS A 173 -8.71 -13.28 13.91
N LEU A 174 -9.50 -13.60 12.89
CA LEU A 174 -9.65 -14.96 12.38
C LEU A 174 -8.45 -15.46 11.56
N LEU A 175 -7.60 -14.55 11.07
CA LEU A 175 -6.38 -14.92 10.36
C LEU A 175 -5.20 -15.05 11.35
N PRO A 176 -4.28 -16.00 11.11
CA PRO A 176 -3.08 -16.12 11.92
C PRO A 176 -2.20 -14.88 11.75
N ALA A 177 -1.35 -14.62 12.75
CA ALA A 177 -0.36 -13.55 12.66
C ALA A 177 0.62 -13.80 11.49
N ASN A 178 1.08 -12.72 10.86
CA ASN A 178 2.05 -12.77 9.79
C ASN A 178 3.39 -13.34 10.30
N SER A 179 4.13 -14.01 9.42
CA SER A 179 5.51 -14.42 9.70
C SER A 179 6.44 -13.20 9.75
N ASP A 180 7.51 -13.25 10.55
CA ASP A 180 8.50 -12.17 10.62
C ASP A 180 9.13 -11.88 9.24
N GLU A 181 9.28 -12.93 8.43
CA GLU A 181 9.76 -12.86 7.05
C GLU A 181 8.78 -12.07 6.16
N ALA A 182 7.48 -12.33 6.27
CA ALA A 182 6.45 -11.58 5.55
C ALA A 182 6.42 -10.11 5.99
N THR A 183 6.43 -9.86 7.31
CA THR A 183 6.50 -8.51 7.87
C THR A 183 7.69 -7.75 7.27
N THR A 184 8.87 -8.37 7.27
CA THR A 184 10.08 -7.77 6.69
C THR A 184 9.94 -7.50 5.18
N ALA A 185 9.39 -8.44 4.42
CA ALA A 185 9.25 -8.31 2.97
C ALA A 185 8.29 -7.19 2.52
N TYR A 186 7.26 -6.90 3.33
CA TYR A 186 6.23 -5.90 3.00
C TYR A 186 6.45 -4.55 3.71
N GLU A 187 7.03 -4.52 4.92
CA GLU A 187 7.10 -3.31 5.76
C GLU A 187 8.41 -2.52 5.62
N LEU A 188 9.48 -3.10 5.05
CA LEU A 188 10.83 -2.47 4.98
C LEU A 188 10.92 -1.13 4.23
N THR A 189 9.87 -0.73 3.52
CA THR A 189 9.86 0.47 2.66
C THR A 189 8.77 1.48 3.02
N GLU A 190 8.12 1.32 4.19
CA GLU A 190 6.95 2.12 4.50
C GLU A 190 7.29 3.59 4.79
N ILE A 191 6.65 4.47 4.01
CA ILE A 191 6.51 5.89 4.32
C ILE A 191 5.45 5.99 5.42
N GLU A 192 5.82 6.54 6.57
CA GLU A 192 4.84 6.81 7.63
C GLU A 192 3.78 7.80 7.12
N PRO A 193 2.48 7.48 7.25
CA PRO A 193 1.42 8.38 6.84
C PRO A 193 1.46 9.69 7.66
N HIS A 194 1.00 10.78 7.05
CA HIS A 194 0.95 12.09 7.71
C HIS A 194 0.17 12.02 9.03
N SER A 195 0.61 12.77 10.04
CA SER A 195 0.12 12.72 11.44
C SER A 195 -1.40 12.83 11.62
N PHE A 196 -2.09 13.46 10.67
CA PHE A 196 -3.55 13.57 10.66
C PHE A 196 -4.26 12.26 10.34
N VAL A 197 -3.69 11.42 9.47
CA VAL A 197 -4.30 10.17 8.99
C VAL A 197 -3.78 8.95 9.77
N ALA A 198 -2.58 9.05 10.33
CA ALA A 198 -1.92 8.00 11.10
C ALA A 198 -2.80 7.35 12.21
N PRO A 199 -3.69 8.07 12.93
CA PRO A 199 -4.55 7.44 13.94
C PRO A 199 -5.59 6.47 13.36
N ILE A 200 -5.94 6.63 12.08
CA ILE A 200 -6.96 5.83 11.39
C ILE A 200 -6.29 4.76 10.52
N ILE A 201 -5.25 5.16 9.80
CA ILE A 201 -4.50 4.32 8.87
C ILE A 201 -3.02 4.43 9.25
N PRO A 202 -2.50 3.53 10.10
CA PRO A 202 -1.17 3.65 10.67
C PRO A 202 -0.06 3.44 9.65
N THR A 203 -0.32 2.63 8.62
CA THR A 203 0.67 2.27 7.61
C THR A 203 0.15 2.51 6.20
N TRP A 204 1.05 2.83 5.29
CA TRP A 204 0.72 2.94 3.86
C TRP A 204 0.12 1.63 3.33
N ARG A 205 0.57 0.47 3.85
CA ARG A 205 0.00 -0.81 3.43
C ARG A 205 -1.46 -0.98 3.83
N GLN A 206 -1.85 -0.54 5.02
CA GLN A 206 -3.26 -0.54 5.42
C GLN A 206 -4.10 0.41 4.56
N TYR A 207 -3.51 1.52 4.10
CA TYR A 207 -4.15 2.40 3.12
C TYR A 207 -4.37 1.67 1.79
N GLU A 208 -3.34 1.02 1.23
CA GLU A 208 -3.44 0.26 -0.03
C GLU A 208 -4.55 -0.81 0.04
N ASN A 209 -4.58 -1.58 1.12
CA ASN A 209 -5.60 -2.61 1.35
C ASN A 209 -7.01 -2.03 1.42
N LEU A 210 -7.18 -0.88 2.10
CA LEU A 210 -8.46 -0.18 2.16
C LEU A 210 -8.82 0.44 0.80
N HIS A 211 -7.84 0.88 0.03
CA HIS A 211 -8.03 1.50 -1.26
C HIS A 211 -8.63 0.54 -2.29
N ILE A 212 -8.28 -0.76 -2.21
CA ILE A 212 -8.90 -1.82 -3.03
C ILE A 212 -10.43 -1.84 -2.83
N LEU A 213 -10.91 -1.65 -1.60
CA LEU A 213 -12.35 -1.58 -1.30
C LEU A 213 -13.01 -0.37 -1.98
N PHE A 214 -12.30 0.76 -2.07
CA PHE A 214 -12.81 1.94 -2.77
C PHE A 214 -12.83 1.76 -4.30
N TRP A 215 -11.84 1.10 -4.88
CA TRP A 215 -11.88 0.74 -6.31
C TRP A 215 -13.05 -0.17 -6.61
N LEU A 216 -13.22 -1.24 -5.83
CA LEU A 216 -14.35 -2.17 -5.93
C LEU A 216 -15.72 -1.50 -5.74
N GLY A 217 -15.81 -0.48 -4.89
CA GLY A 217 -17.06 0.24 -4.67
C GLY A 217 -17.36 1.31 -5.73
N LYS A 218 -16.33 1.79 -6.45
CA LYS A 218 -16.45 2.80 -7.51
C LYS A 218 -16.83 2.16 -8.85
N ASP A 219 -16.21 1.03 -9.18
CA ASP A 219 -16.42 0.30 -10.44
C ASP A 219 -17.67 -0.58 -10.41
#